data_AF-A0AAP0GGU7-F1
#
_entry.id   AF-A0AAP0GGU7-F1
#
_cell.length_a   1.000
_cell.length_b   1.000
_cell.length_c   1.000
_cell.angle_alpha   90.00
_cell.angle_beta   90.00
_cell.angle_gamma   90.00
#
_symmetry.space_group_name_H-M   'P 1'
#
loop_
_entity.id
_entity.type
_entity.pdbx_description
1 polymer ?
#
loop_
_entity_poly.entity_id
_entity_poly.type
_entity_poly.pdbx_seq_one_letter_code
_entity_poly.pdbx_strand_id
1 'polypeptide(L)' 'MYPTIRKKIDEESSSNGASGKYPSVGLVIGATGIVGMSLVEILPLPDTPEGPWKVVG' A
#
# COMPACT_ATOMS: atom_id res chain seq x y z
N MET A 1 -41.01 13.39 -16.32
CA MET A 1 -39.96 13.50 -15.30
C MET A 1 -39.20 12.20 -15.31
N TYR A 2 -38.04 12.15 -15.98
CA TYR A 2 -37.25 10.93 -16.04
C TYR A 2 -36.46 10.78 -14.73
N PRO A 3 -36.41 9.59 -14.12
CA PRO A 3 -35.45 9.36 -13.04
C PRO A 3 -34.05 9.49 -13.63
N THR A 4 -33.30 10.49 -13.19
CA THR A 4 -31.88 10.63 -13.51
C THR A 4 -31.17 9.37 -13.02
N ILE A 5 -30.75 8.54 -13.96
CA ILE A 5 -29.86 7.40 -13.73
C ILE A 5 -28.62 7.95 -13.01
N ARG A 6 -28.57 7.81 -11.68
CA ARG A 6 -27.33 8.01 -10.93
C ARG A 6 -26.42 6.88 -11.38
N LYS A 7 -25.54 7.17 -12.35
CA LYS A 7 -24.39 6.31 -12.60
C LYS A 7 -23.66 6.22 -11.28
N LYS A 8 -23.79 5.05 -10.63
CA LYS A 8 -22.88 4.63 -9.58
C LYS A 8 -21.52 4.69 -10.25
N ILE A 9 -20.77 5.75 -9.95
CA ILE A 9 -19.36 5.84 -10.25
C ILE A 9 -18.74 4.76 -9.34
N ASP A 10 -18.91 3.52 -9.77
CA ASP A 10 -17.95 2.46 -9.56
C ASP A 10 -16.87 2.75 -10.61
N GLU A 11 -16.16 3.86 -10.40
CA GLU A 11 -14.82 3.99 -10.98
C GLU A 11 -14.00 2.96 -10.22
N GLU A 12 -13.98 1.76 -10.78
CA GLU A 12 -12.77 1.09 -11.25
C GLU A 12 -11.52 2.01 -11.26
N SER A 13 -11.12 2.50 -10.10
CA SER A 13 -9.72 2.85 -9.83
C SER A 13 -8.98 1.53 -9.59
N SER A 14 -9.03 0.68 -10.62
CA SER A 14 -8.16 -0.46 -10.79
C SER A 14 -6.80 0.05 -11.26
N SER A 15 -6.18 0.89 -10.44
CA SER A 15 -4.74 0.81 -10.27
C SER A 15 -4.53 0.02 -8.98
N ASN A 16 -4.43 -1.29 -9.12
CA ASN A 16 -4.16 -2.27 -8.05
C ASN A 16 -2.95 -1.86 -7.19
N GLY A 17 -3.20 -1.05 -6.16
CA GLY A 17 -2.17 -0.35 -5.43
C GLY A 17 -2.52 -0.06 -3.98
N ALA A 18 -3.26 -0.94 -3.30
CA ALA A 18 -3.26 -1.04 -1.84
C ALA A 18 -3.61 0.23 -1.02
N SER A 19 -4.30 1.20 -1.62
CA SER A 19 -4.58 2.53 -1.06
C SER A 19 -5.59 2.56 0.10
N GLY A 20 -6.02 1.42 0.63
CA GLY A 20 -6.91 1.35 1.81
C GLY A 20 -6.52 0.32 2.88
N LYS A 21 -5.40 -0.41 2.71
CA LYS A 21 -4.99 -1.49 3.62
C LYS A 21 -3.71 -1.20 4.39
N TYR A 22 -2.86 -0.31 3.86
CA TYR A 22 -1.57 0.02 4.44
C TYR A 22 -1.51 1.54 4.61
N PRO A 23 -1.49 2.07 5.85
CA PRO A 23 -1.29 3.50 6.09
C PRO A 23 0.09 3.98 5.65
N SER A 24 1.07 3.07 5.55
CA SER A 24 2.47 3.41 5.22
C SER A 24 3.04 2.55 4.09
N VAL A 25 3.90 3.14 3.27
CA VAL A 25 4.60 2.47 2.16
C VAL A 25 6.09 2.77 2.25
N GLY A 26 6.92 1.73 2.23
CA GLY A 26 8.38 1.83 2.27
C GLY A 26 9.00 1.33 0.98
N LEU A 27 9.81 2.17 0.32
CA LEU A 27 10.70 1.77 -0.78
C LEU A 27 12.10 1.52 -0.23
N VAL A 28 12.60 0.30 -0.35
CA VAL A 28 13.93 -0.08 0.14
C VAL A 28 14.89 -0.20 -1.04
N ILE A 29 15.80 0.77 -1.19
CA ILE A 29 16.85 0.71 -2.21
C ILE A 29 18.06 -0.01 -1.63
N GLY A 30 18.50 -1.09 -2.29
CA GLY A 30 19.60 -1.93 -1.81
C GLY A 30 19.15 -3.01 -0.83
N ALA A 31 18.00 -3.65 -1.09
CA ALA A 31 17.44 -4.74 -0.28
C ALA A 31 18.40 -5.93 -0.06
N THR A 32 19.41 -6.11 -0.92
CA THR A 32 20.43 -7.16 -0.78
C THR A 32 21.58 -6.80 0.16
N GLY A 33 21.69 -5.53 0.56
CA GLY A 33 22.67 -5.08 1.55
C GLY A 33 22.24 -5.41 2.97
N ILE A 34 23.19 -5.37 3.92
CA ILE A 34 22.96 -5.77 5.31
C ILE A 34 21.82 -4.98 5.98
N VAL A 35 21.73 -3.68 5.70
CA VAL A 35 20.66 -2.83 6.24
C VAL A 35 19.36 -3.01 5.46
N GLY A 36 19.44 -3.15 4.13
CA GLY A 36 18.27 -3.28 3.27
C GLY A 36 17.48 -4.55 3.54
N MET A 37 18.16 -5.68 3.77
CA MET A 37 17.52 -6.94 4.12
C MET A 37 16.72 -6.80 5.43
N SER A 38 17.34 -6.21 6.46
CA SER A 38 16.67 -5.98 7.74
C SER A 38 15.45 -5.06 7.62
N LEU A 39 15.49 -4.06 6.74
CA LEU A 39 14.33 -3.18 6.52
C LEU A 39 13.17 -3.91 5.84
N VAL A 40 13.46 -4.78 4.87
CA VAL A 40 12.43 -5.61 4.22
C VAL A 40 11.77 -6.58 5.21
N GLU A 41 12.54 -7.08 6.19
CA GLU A 41 12.02 -7.97 7.25
C GLU A 41 11.25 -7.22 8.34
N ILE A 42 11.70 -6.03 8.75
CA ILE A 42 11.13 -5.31 9.89
C ILE A 42 9.85 -4.57 9.49
N LEU A 43 9.83 -3.82 8.39
CA LEU A 43 8.70 -2.95 8.02
C LEU A 43 7.34 -3.68 7.95
N PRO A 44 7.22 -4.94 7.47
CA PRO A 44 5.95 -5.65 7.48
C PRO A 44 5.46 -6.08 8.86
N LEU A 45 6.29 -6.01 9.91
CA LEU A 45 5.92 -6.45 11.25
C LEU A 45 4.87 -5.54 11.87
N PRO A 46 3.87 -6.08 12.58
CA PRO A 46 2.81 -5.29 13.22
C PRO A 46 3.34 -4.35 14.32
N ASP A 47 4.49 -4.66 14.90
CA ASP A 47 5.14 -3.86 15.94
C ASP A 47 5.95 -2.69 15.36
N THR A 48 6.02 -2.56 14.03
CA THR A 48 6.64 -1.37 13.46
C THR A 48 5.73 -0.17 13.59
N PRO A 49 6.26 0.97 14.09
CA PRO A 49 5.50 2.20 14.16
C PRO A 49 5.02 2.59 12.76
N GLU A 50 3.85 3.23 12.70
CA GLU A 50 3.15 3.59 11.46
C GLU A 50 2.63 2.41 10.61
N GLY A 51 2.65 1.18 11.14
CA GLY A 51 2.17 -0.02 10.45
C GLY A 51 0.65 -0.12 10.30
N PRO A 52 0.14 -1.00 9.40
CA PRO A 52 0.88 -1.96 8.57
C PRO A 52 1.56 -1.35 7.33
N TRP A 53 2.79 -1.78 7.02
CA TRP A 53 3.55 -1.26 5.88
C TRP A 53 3.41 -2.13 4.62
N LYS A 54 3.36 -1.47 3.46
CA LYS A 54 3.63 -2.09 2.17
C LYS A 54 5.08 -1.83 1.78
N VAL A 55 5.87 -2.89 1.62
CA VAL A 55 7.29 -2.78 1.23
C VAL A 55 7.46 -3.07 -0.26
N VAL A 56 8.24 -2.24 -0.94
CA VAL A 56 8.71 -2.45 -2.30
C VAL A 56 10.24 -2.42 -2.27
N GLY A 57 10.89 -3.41 -2.87
CA GLY A 57 12.35 -3.56 -2.91
C GLY A 57 12.91 -3.47 -4.32
#